data_AF-A0A381WIV7-F1
#
_entry.id   AF-A0A381WIV7-F1
#
_cell.length_a   1.000
_cell.length_b   1.000
_cell.length_c   1.000
_cell.angle_alpha   90.00
_cell.angle_beta   90.00
_cell.angle_gamma   90.00
#
_symmetry.space_group_name_H-M   'P 1'
#
loop_
_entity.id
_entity.type
_entity.pdbx_description
1 polymer ?
#
loop_
_entity_poly.entity_id
_entity_poly.type
_entity_poly.pdbx_seq_one_letter_code
_entity_poly.pdbx_strand_id
1 'polypeptide(L)'
;MIKYESKKLFYDKYIYKLGVHNPVAFIFRNKNLSHARKVIDELNSSVDNQKTLQYKTCADALRHIDINVDELHDLKYLLTQFKENTEFMVRCEGRKMGVFSNNDSWLKQISKKLNCVCDFYEPADDLIDVLLNNKNILVKNPPFTYEYKITLGDKVIDSNFYNWAKLNPNKVRVSPGLLKTIYDKGYVKGKYLYLRDAKILTLAHLFLSGNISRIDTIVLKGDVDK
;
A
#
# COMPACT_ATOMS: atom_id res chain seq x y z
N MET A 1 -15.89 10.62 1.33
CA MET A 1 -14.89 9.65 0.83
C MET A 1 -14.21 10.21 -0.41
N ILE A 2 -12.89 10.31 -0.42
CA ILE A 2 -12.12 10.77 -1.60
C ILE A 2 -11.86 9.57 -2.51
N LYS A 3 -12.02 9.73 -3.82
CA LYS A 3 -11.76 8.68 -4.81
C LYS A 3 -10.41 8.87 -5.47
N TYR A 4 -9.71 7.76 -5.73
CA TYR A 4 -8.44 7.73 -6.45
C TYR A 4 -8.44 6.61 -7.48
N GLU A 5 -7.74 6.84 -8.61
CA GLU A 5 -7.54 5.83 -9.63
C GLU A 5 -6.41 4.86 -9.23
N SER A 6 -6.70 3.56 -9.20
CA SER A 6 -5.69 2.50 -9.04
C SER A 6 -4.92 2.33 -10.35
N LYS A 7 -3.59 2.50 -10.30
CA LYS A 7 -2.71 2.39 -11.47
C LYS A 7 -1.86 1.13 -11.52
N LYS A 8 -2.07 0.23 -10.54
CA LYS A 8 -1.36 -1.04 -10.40
C LYS A 8 -2.12 -1.94 -9.43
N LEU A 9 -1.80 -3.24 -9.44
CA LEU A 9 -2.22 -4.14 -8.37
C LEU A 9 -1.60 -3.75 -7.03
N PHE A 10 -2.43 -3.75 -5.99
CA PHE A 10 -1.99 -3.78 -4.61
C PHE A 10 -1.59 -5.21 -4.25
N TYR A 11 -0.38 -5.37 -3.71
CA TYR A 11 0.14 -6.68 -3.28
C TYR A 11 0.10 -7.76 -4.36
N ASP A 12 0.19 -7.36 -5.64
CA ASP A 12 0.17 -8.25 -6.81
C ASP A 12 -1.07 -9.15 -6.90
N LYS A 13 -2.14 -8.75 -6.20
CA LYS A 13 -3.38 -9.53 -6.12
C LYS A 13 -4.64 -8.67 -6.19
N TYR A 14 -4.65 -7.49 -5.57
CA TYR A 14 -5.87 -6.73 -5.34
C TYR A 14 -5.95 -5.47 -6.21
N ILE A 15 -7.10 -5.19 -6.83
CA ILE A 15 -7.33 -3.97 -7.63
C ILE A 15 -7.97 -2.83 -6.84
N TYR A 16 -8.74 -3.15 -5.80
CA TYR A 16 -9.43 -2.16 -4.97
C TYR A 16 -8.77 -2.00 -3.60
N LYS A 17 -8.85 -0.78 -3.06
CA LYS A 17 -8.49 -0.47 -1.68
C LYS A 17 -9.53 0.46 -1.07
N LEU A 18 -10.07 0.09 0.10
CA LEU A 18 -10.81 0.96 0.99
C LEU A 18 -9.89 1.42 2.13
N GLY A 19 -9.68 2.72 2.25
CA GLY A 19 -8.95 3.31 3.38
C GLY A 19 -9.91 3.77 4.47
N VAL A 20 -9.63 3.34 5.69
CA VAL A 20 -10.37 3.73 6.89
C VAL A 20 -9.42 4.34 7.92
N HIS A 21 -9.91 5.31 8.69
CA HIS A 21 -9.18 5.93 9.78
C HIS A 21 -9.93 5.75 11.08
N ASN A 22 -9.42 4.86 11.93
CA ASN A 22 -9.95 4.63 13.25
C ASN A 22 -8.77 4.47 14.23
N PRO A 23 -8.80 5.13 15.41
CA PRO A 23 -7.67 5.17 16.32
C PRO A 23 -7.13 3.80 16.74
N VAL A 24 -7.98 2.77 16.71
CA VAL A 24 -7.68 1.41 17.20
C VAL A 24 -7.78 0.36 16.08
N ALA A 25 -7.87 0.77 14.81
CA ALA A 25 -7.92 -0.17 13.67
C ALA A 25 -6.70 -1.11 13.55
N PHE A 26 -5.58 -0.79 14.20
CA PHE A 26 -4.39 -1.64 14.22
C PHE A 26 -4.62 -3.00 14.89
N ILE A 27 -5.69 -3.19 15.65
CA ILE A 27 -6.04 -4.50 16.24
C ILE A 27 -6.30 -5.59 15.20
N PHE A 28 -6.66 -5.20 13.96
CA PHE A 28 -6.88 -6.08 12.82
C PHE A 28 -5.60 -6.46 12.06
N ARG A 29 -4.44 -5.97 12.51
CA ARG A 29 -3.16 -6.27 11.86
C ARG A 29 -2.96 -7.78 11.71
N ASN A 30 -2.43 -8.18 10.56
CA ASN A 30 -2.20 -9.58 10.18
C ASN A 30 -3.48 -10.44 10.22
N LYS A 31 -4.67 -9.82 10.11
CA LYS A 31 -5.96 -10.49 10.27
C LYS A 31 -6.10 -11.27 11.58
N ASN A 32 -5.51 -10.78 12.68
CA ASN A 32 -5.69 -11.40 13.99
C ASN A 32 -7.09 -11.09 14.56
N LEU A 33 -8.12 -11.77 14.05
CA LEU A 33 -9.52 -11.53 14.39
C LEU A 33 -9.85 -11.93 15.83
N SER A 34 -9.13 -12.90 16.40
CA SER A 34 -9.27 -13.31 17.80
C SER A 34 -8.81 -12.21 18.74
N HIS A 35 -7.66 -11.59 18.46
CA HIS A 35 -7.19 -10.43 19.20
C HIS A 35 -8.15 -9.24 19.05
N ALA A 36 -8.58 -8.93 17.82
CA ALA A 36 -9.52 -7.84 17.59
C ALA A 36 -10.84 -8.05 18.33
N ARG A 37 -11.36 -9.30 18.37
CA ARG A 37 -12.55 -9.67 19.13
C ARG A 37 -12.37 -9.37 20.61
N LYS A 38 -11.29 -9.86 21.22
CA LYS A 38 -11.00 -9.64 22.65
C LYS A 38 -10.98 -8.15 22.99
N VAL A 39 -10.28 -7.34 22.21
CA VAL A 39 -10.20 -5.89 22.45
C VAL A 39 -11.57 -5.22 22.31
N ILE A 40 -12.35 -5.59 21.29
CA ILE A 40 -13.71 -5.03 21.10
C ILE A 40 -14.63 -5.42 22.26
N ASP A 41 -14.52 -6.64 22.79
CA ASP A 41 -15.35 -7.11 23.91
C ASP A 41 -14.98 -6.39 25.23
N GLU A 42 -13.69 -6.09 25.44
CA GLU A 42 -13.20 -5.26 26.56
C GLU A 42 -13.72 -3.81 26.47
N LEU A 43 -13.71 -3.23 25.27
CA LEU A 43 -14.27 -1.91 25.01
C LEU A 43 -15.79 -1.89 25.21
N ASN A 44 -16.52 -2.93 24.79
CA ASN A 44 -17.95 -3.05 25.04
C ASN A 44 -18.29 -3.12 26.53
N SER A 45 -17.54 -3.93 27.27
CA SER A 45 -17.71 -4.03 28.71
C SER A 45 -17.49 -2.68 29.40
N SER A 46 -16.61 -1.84 28.86
CA SER A 46 -16.39 -0.48 29.37
C SER A 46 -17.60 0.42 29.13
N VAL A 47 -18.25 0.32 27.96
CA VAL A 47 -19.51 1.03 27.66
C VAL A 47 -20.62 0.60 28.61
N ASP A 48 -20.81 -0.71 28.80
CA ASP A 48 -21.88 -1.26 29.63
C ASP A 48 -21.72 -0.83 31.11
N ASN A 49 -20.48 -0.73 31.58
CA ASN A 49 -20.14 -0.27 32.93
C ASN A 49 -20.04 1.27 33.05
N GLN A 50 -20.45 2.03 32.03
CA GLN A 50 -20.37 3.51 32.00
C GLN A 50 -18.97 4.06 32.28
N LYS A 51 -17.93 3.32 31.88
CA LYS A 51 -16.53 3.74 31.99
C LYS A 51 -16.11 4.53 30.76
N THR A 52 -15.06 5.33 30.90
CA THR A 52 -14.43 6.05 29.79
C THR A 52 -13.95 5.06 28.73
N LEU A 53 -14.33 5.30 27.47
CA LEU A 53 -14.01 4.39 26.38
C LEU A 53 -12.57 4.63 25.91
N GLN A 54 -11.66 3.80 26.42
CA GLN A 54 -10.23 3.96 26.22
C GLN A 54 -9.58 2.62 25.88
N TYR A 55 -8.74 2.60 24.86
CA TYR A 55 -7.84 1.49 24.61
C TYR A 55 -6.52 1.69 25.33
N LYS A 56 -6.07 0.63 26.01
CA LYS A 56 -4.76 0.53 26.66
C LYS A 56 -4.05 -0.71 26.15
N THR A 57 -2.74 -0.63 25.93
CA THR A 57 -1.94 -1.79 25.49
C THR A 57 -1.80 -2.85 26.58
N CYS A 58 -1.89 -2.47 27.85
CA CYS A 58 -1.90 -3.33 29.03
C CYS A 58 -2.62 -2.64 30.19
N ALA A 59 -2.97 -3.37 31.24
CA ALA A 59 -3.79 -2.86 32.35
C ALA A 59 -3.16 -1.65 33.07
N ASP A 60 -1.83 -1.64 33.18
CA ASP A 60 -0.99 -0.65 33.82
C ASP A 60 -0.47 0.44 32.86
N ALA A 61 -0.88 0.42 31.59
CA ALA A 61 -0.44 1.42 30.62
C ALA A 61 -0.90 2.83 31.02
N LEU A 62 0.08 3.74 31.18
CA LEU A 62 -0.17 5.16 31.41
C LEU A 62 -0.71 5.86 30.16
N ARG A 63 -0.28 5.40 28.97
CA ARG A 63 -0.79 5.90 27.69
C ARG A 63 -2.06 5.15 27.31
N HIS A 64 -3.05 5.90 26.87
CA HIS A 64 -4.30 5.39 26.35
C HIS A 64 -4.65 6.08 25.03
N ILE A 65 -5.57 5.46 24.30
CA ILE A 65 -6.19 6.03 23.11
C ILE A 65 -7.67 6.17 23.45
N ASP A 66 -8.16 7.40 23.50
CA ASP A 66 -9.59 7.66 23.61
C ASP A 66 -10.30 7.24 22.32
N ILE A 67 -11.47 6.64 22.49
CA ILE A 67 -12.32 6.16 21.40
C ILE A 67 -13.73 6.67 21.67
N ASN A 68 -14.48 6.99 20.62
CA ASN A 68 -15.91 7.26 20.74
C ASN A 68 -16.77 6.04 20.39
N VAL A 69 -18.07 6.11 20.67
CA VAL A 69 -18.99 4.99 20.46
C VAL A 69 -19.12 4.62 18.98
N ASP A 70 -19.10 5.62 18.08
CA ASP A 70 -19.18 5.40 16.64
C ASP A 70 -17.96 4.66 16.08
N GLU A 71 -16.77 4.99 16.59
CA GLU A 71 -15.52 4.30 16.27
C GLU A 71 -15.56 2.85 16.76
N LEU A 72 -16.14 2.57 17.92
CA LEU A 72 -16.34 1.20 18.39
C LEU A 72 -17.36 0.44 17.52
N HIS A 73 -18.43 1.10 17.09
CA HIS A 73 -19.42 0.53 16.16
C HIS A 73 -18.77 0.17 14.81
N ASP A 74 -17.93 1.04 14.27
CA ASP A 74 -17.15 0.79 13.06
C ASP A 74 -16.25 -0.45 13.23
N LEU A 75 -15.55 -0.58 14.36
CA LEU A 75 -14.71 -1.74 14.66
C LEU A 75 -15.53 -3.04 14.74
N LYS A 76 -16.70 -3.01 15.41
CA LYS A 76 -17.61 -4.17 15.48
C LYS A 76 -18.05 -4.59 14.09
N TYR A 77 -18.49 -3.64 13.27
CA TYR A 77 -18.96 -3.89 11.92
C TYR A 77 -17.85 -4.48 11.05
N LEU A 78 -16.66 -3.88 11.06
CA LEU A 78 -15.47 -4.41 10.37
C LEU A 78 -15.16 -5.84 10.79
N LEU A 79 -15.20 -6.15 12.08
CA LEU A 79 -14.90 -7.49 12.57
C LEU A 79 -15.92 -8.53 12.08
N THR A 80 -17.20 -8.18 12.00
CA THR A 80 -18.22 -9.06 11.39
C THR A 80 -17.91 -9.31 9.91
N GLN A 81 -17.64 -8.25 9.16
CA GLN A 81 -17.33 -8.35 7.73
C GLN A 81 -16.06 -9.15 7.43
N PHE A 82 -15.04 -9.03 8.29
CA PHE A 82 -13.80 -9.79 8.16
C PHE A 82 -13.92 -11.26 8.57
N LYS A 83 -14.95 -11.63 9.35
CA LYS A 83 -15.26 -13.03 9.66
C LYS A 83 -16.00 -13.72 8.52
N GLU A 84 -16.90 -12.98 7.86
CA GLU A 84 -17.76 -13.50 6.78
C GLU A 84 -17.02 -13.67 5.45
N ASN A 85 -15.91 -12.94 5.26
CA ASN A 85 -15.12 -12.94 4.03
C ASN A 85 -13.72 -13.47 4.30
N THR A 86 -13.06 -14.05 3.29
CA THR A 86 -11.68 -14.55 3.39
C THR A 86 -10.74 -13.91 2.37
N GLU A 87 -11.30 -13.54 1.21
CA GLU A 87 -10.64 -13.00 0.01
C GLU A 87 -10.33 -11.49 0.11
N PHE A 88 -9.51 -11.13 1.09
CA PHE A 88 -9.06 -9.75 1.28
C PHE A 88 -7.68 -9.69 1.92
N MET A 89 -7.10 -8.50 2.03
CA MET A 89 -5.95 -8.22 2.87
C MET A 89 -6.22 -6.98 3.72
N VAL A 90 -5.63 -6.93 4.90
CA VAL A 90 -5.62 -5.75 5.77
C VAL A 90 -4.19 -5.28 5.99
N ARG A 91 -3.95 -3.98 5.85
CA ARG A 91 -2.69 -3.32 6.23
C ARG A 91 -3.00 -2.19 7.20
N CYS A 92 -2.33 -2.18 8.36
CA CYS A 92 -2.51 -1.14 9.36
C CYS A 92 -1.25 -0.27 9.49
N GLU A 93 -1.39 1.03 9.26
CA GLU A 93 -0.35 2.07 9.34
C GLU A 93 -0.76 3.11 10.39
N GLY A 94 -0.38 2.86 11.65
CA GLY A 94 -0.84 3.68 12.78
C GLY A 94 -2.36 3.63 12.93
N ARG A 95 -3.03 4.79 12.82
CA ARG A 95 -4.48 4.96 12.90
C ARG A 95 -5.21 4.78 11.56
N LYS A 96 -4.46 4.53 10.48
CA LYS A 96 -5.02 4.23 9.16
C LYS A 96 -4.98 2.73 8.90
N MET A 97 -6.03 2.21 8.30
CA MET A 97 -6.10 0.83 7.85
C MET A 97 -6.58 0.79 6.40
N GLY A 98 -5.87 0.03 5.57
CA GLY A 98 -6.28 -0.29 4.21
C GLY A 98 -6.87 -1.69 4.17
N VAL A 99 -8.08 -1.82 3.61
CA VAL A 99 -8.73 -3.08 3.27
C VAL A 99 -8.64 -3.26 1.76
N PHE A 100 -8.05 -4.36 1.31
CA PHE A 100 -7.79 -4.64 -0.10
C PHE A 100 -8.58 -5.87 -0.54
N SER A 101 -9.27 -5.80 -1.66
CA SER A 101 -10.04 -6.92 -2.23
C SER A 101 -10.24 -6.73 -3.74
N ASN A 102 -10.68 -7.80 -4.41
CA ASN A 102 -11.16 -7.74 -5.80
C ASN A 102 -12.69 -7.63 -5.87
N ASN A 103 -13.39 -7.74 -4.74
CA ASN A 103 -14.83 -7.58 -4.67
C ASN A 103 -15.19 -6.11 -4.41
N ASP A 104 -15.46 -5.36 -5.48
CA ASP A 104 -15.80 -3.93 -5.40
C ASP A 104 -17.12 -3.71 -4.64
N SER A 105 -18.10 -4.57 -4.91
CA SER A 105 -19.45 -4.49 -4.38
C SER A 105 -19.44 -4.63 -2.86
N TRP A 106 -18.63 -5.57 -2.35
CA TRP A 106 -18.41 -5.75 -0.92
C TRP A 106 -17.74 -4.52 -0.28
N LEU A 107 -16.66 -4.00 -0.85
CA LEU A 107 -15.99 -2.82 -0.28
C LEU A 107 -16.88 -1.58 -0.31
N LYS A 108 -17.68 -1.40 -1.37
CA LYS A 108 -18.67 -0.32 -1.48
C LYS A 108 -19.83 -0.49 -0.50
N GLN A 109 -20.23 -1.73 -0.19
CA GLN A 109 -21.24 -2.01 0.84
C GLN A 109 -20.70 -1.66 2.23
N ILE A 110 -19.47 -2.09 2.54
CA ILE A 110 -18.81 -1.76 3.80
C ILE A 110 -18.69 -0.25 3.96
N SER A 111 -18.23 0.45 2.92
CA SER A 111 -17.95 1.89 3.00
C SER A 111 -19.19 2.74 3.27
N LYS A 112 -20.37 2.29 2.82
CA LYS A 112 -21.64 2.98 3.10
C LYS A 112 -22.07 2.92 4.56
N LYS A 113 -21.61 1.92 5.32
CA LYS A 113 -22.00 1.71 6.72
C LYS A 113 -20.98 2.24 7.73
N LEU A 114 -19.76 2.52 7.28
CA LEU A 114 -18.67 2.99 8.14
C LEU A 114 -18.61 4.52 8.20
N ASN A 115 -18.41 5.07 9.40
CA ASN A 115 -18.18 6.50 9.58
C ASN A 115 -16.69 6.86 9.35
N CYS A 116 -15.78 5.91 9.58
CA CYS A 116 -14.34 6.09 9.49
C CYS A 116 -13.74 6.05 8.06
N VAL A 117 -14.54 6.09 6.99
CA VAL A 117 -14.02 5.96 5.61
C VAL A 117 -13.32 7.24 5.15
N CYS A 118 -12.07 7.11 4.71
CA CYS A 118 -11.28 8.22 4.19
C CYS A 118 -11.21 8.24 2.67
N ASP A 119 -10.74 7.13 2.09
CA ASP A 119 -10.40 7.05 0.68
C ASP A 119 -10.82 5.72 0.06
N PHE A 120 -11.02 5.74 -1.25
CA PHE A 120 -11.32 4.56 -2.05
C PHE A 120 -10.52 4.59 -3.34
N TYR A 121 -9.81 3.50 -3.62
CA TYR A 121 -9.03 3.33 -4.82
C TYR A 121 -9.71 2.30 -5.71
N GLU A 122 -10.03 2.72 -6.94
CA GLU A 122 -10.61 1.88 -7.99
C GLU A 122 -9.87 2.12 -9.31
N PRO A 123 -9.58 1.08 -10.10
CA PRO A 123 -9.07 1.28 -11.46
C PRO A 123 -10.16 1.90 -12.35
N ALA A 124 -9.74 2.46 -13.47
CA ALA A 124 -10.67 2.74 -14.56
C ALA A 124 -11.17 1.43 -15.18
N ASP A 125 -12.40 1.41 -15.72
CA ASP A 125 -13.07 0.17 -16.16
C ASP A 125 -12.26 -0.57 -17.25
N ASP A 126 -11.65 0.18 -18.16
CA ASP A 126 -10.72 -0.28 -19.22
C ASP A 126 -9.44 -0.94 -18.66
N LEU A 127 -9.04 -0.61 -17.43
CA LEU A 127 -7.82 -1.12 -16.82
C LEU A 127 -8.02 -2.38 -15.98
N ILE A 128 -9.26 -2.77 -15.69
CA ILE A 128 -9.55 -3.89 -14.76
C ILE A 128 -8.92 -5.19 -15.26
N ASP A 129 -9.25 -5.59 -16.49
CA ASP A 129 -8.78 -6.85 -17.07
C ASP A 129 -7.27 -6.82 -17.31
N VAL A 130 -6.74 -5.68 -17.74
CA VAL A 130 -5.29 -5.50 -17.96
C VAL A 130 -4.52 -5.68 -16.66
N LEU A 131 -4.99 -5.09 -15.56
CA LEU A 131 -4.37 -5.21 -14.25
C LEU A 131 -4.50 -6.62 -13.68
N LEU A 132 -5.63 -7.30 -13.86
CA LEU A 132 -5.83 -8.65 -13.32
C LEU A 132 -5.05 -9.72 -14.08
N ASN A 133 -4.92 -9.57 -15.41
CA ASN A 133 -4.22 -10.53 -16.26
C ASN A 133 -2.70 -10.33 -16.31
N ASN A 134 -2.22 -9.12 -16.01
CA ASN A 134 -0.79 -8.80 -16.07
C ASN A 134 -0.25 -8.43 -14.69
N LYS A 135 0.66 -9.25 -14.17
CA LYS A 135 1.41 -8.91 -12.95
C LYS A 135 2.55 -7.94 -13.26
N ASN A 136 2.98 -7.20 -12.24
CA ASN A 136 4.13 -6.28 -12.31
C ASN A 136 3.99 -5.19 -13.37
N ILE A 137 2.77 -4.71 -13.63
CA ILE A 137 2.55 -3.55 -14.49
C ILE A 137 2.26 -2.30 -13.66
N LEU A 138 2.64 -1.14 -14.20
CA LEU A 138 2.37 0.18 -13.65
C LEU A 138 1.84 1.08 -14.75
N VAL A 139 0.57 1.48 -14.64
CA VAL A 139 -0.07 2.37 -15.59
C VAL A 139 0.35 3.82 -15.33
N LYS A 140 0.73 4.54 -16.38
CA LYS A 140 1.11 5.95 -16.33
C LYS A 140 0.36 6.76 -17.38
N ASN A 141 0.13 8.03 -17.06
CA ASN A 141 -0.45 8.98 -18.01
C ASN A 141 0.70 9.61 -18.83
N PRO A 142 0.51 9.80 -20.15
CA PRO A 142 1.46 10.55 -20.96
C PRO A 142 1.51 12.04 -20.51
N PRO A 143 2.63 12.75 -20.74
CA PRO A 143 3.88 12.24 -21.30
C PRO A 143 4.71 11.50 -20.22
N PHE A 144 5.04 10.23 -20.48
CA PHE A 144 5.95 9.45 -19.65
C PHE A 144 6.80 8.56 -20.56
N THR A 145 8.13 8.59 -20.39
CA THR A 145 9.08 8.10 -21.40
C THR A 145 9.94 6.91 -20.91
N TYR A 146 9.63 6.36 -19.74
CA TYR A 146 10.39 5.24 -19.18
C TYR A 146 9.53 3.98 -19.20
N GLU A 147 10.09 2.87 -19.68
CA GLU A 147 9.40 1.58 -19.80
C GLU A 147 9.49 0.74 -18.53
N TYR A 148 10.45 0.98 -17.65
CA TYR A 148 10.68 0.15 -16.47
C TYR A 148 10.82 0.96 -15.19
N LYS A 149 10.24 0.44 -14.10
CA LYS A 149 10.52 0.87 -12.72
C LYS A 149 11.21 -0.26 -11.98
N ILE A 150 12.41 0.00 -11.48
CA ILE A 150 13.16 -0.96 -10.67
C ILE A 150 13.03 -0.59 -9.19
N THR A 151 12.65 -1.55 -8.36
CA THR A 151 12.72 -1.44 -6.90
C THR A 151 13.96 -2.15 -6.40
N LEU A 152 14.77 -1.45 -5.61
CA LEU A 152 16.07 -1.89 -5.13
C LEU A 152 15.93 -2.81 -3.91
N GLY A 153 16.83 -3.79 -3.83
CA GLY A 153 16.96 -4.69 -2.68
C GLY A 153 17.81 -4.10 -1.55
N ASP A 154 18.32 -4.94 -0.68
CA ASP A 154 19.16 -4.57 0.48
C ASP A 154 20.66 -4.65 0.23
N LYS A 155 21.10 -5.05 -0.96
CA LYS A 155 22.52 -5.10 -1.30
C LYS A 155 23.08 -3.70 -1.58
N VAL A 156 24.39 -3.56 -1.41
CA VAL A 156 25.11 -2.34 -1.80
C VAL A 156 25.18 -2.26 -3.33
N ILE A 157 25.01 -1.05 -3.87
CA ILE A 157 25.10 -0.78 -5.31
C ILE A 157 26.53 -0.32 -5.63
N ASP A 158 27.03 -0.69 -6.82
CA ASP A 158 28.31 -0.20 -7.30
C ASP A 158 28.32 1.34 -7.37
N SER A 159 29.32 1.97 -6.76
CA SER A 159 29.51 3.42 -6.81
C SER A 159 29.68 3.95 -8.24
N ASN A 160 30.11 3.13 -9.20
CA ASN A 160 30.17 3.51 -10.61
C ASN A 160 28.78 3.84 -11.19
N PHE A 161 27.71 3.25 -10.63
CA PHE A 161 26.34 3.57 -11.02
C PHE A 161 26.02 5.05 -10.83
N TYR A 162 26.53 5.67 -9.75
CA TYR A 162 26.28 7.08 -9.47
C TYR A 162 26.79 7.98 -10.60
N ASN A 163 28.04 7.79 -11.03
CA ASN A 163 28.65 8.56 -12.10
C ASN A 163 27.93 8.32 -13.42
N TRP A 164 27.64 7.04 -13.73
CA TRP A 164 26.92 6.69 -14.95
C TRP A 164 25.52 7.31 -15.00
N ALA A 165 24.74 7.22 -13.92
CA ALA A 165 23.39 7.76 -13.85
C ALA A 165 23.37 9.30 -13.98
N LYS A 166 24.33 9.99 -13.37
CA LYS A 166 24.48 11.44 -13.47
C LYS A 166 24.80 11.91 -14.90
N LEU A 167 25.59 11.15 -15.64
CA LEU A 167 25.95 11.44 -17.03
C LEU A 167 24.86 11.04 -18.04
N ASN A 168 23.86 10.25 -17.62
CA ASN A 168 22.84 9.71 -18.51
C ASN A 168 21.38 9.99 -18.02
N PRO A 169 21.01 11.25 -17.73
CA PRO A 169 19.70 11.58 -17.15
C PRO A 169 18.50 11.26 -18.07
N ASN A 170 18.73 11.20 -19.37
CA ASN A 170 17.72 10.81 -20.37
C ASN A 170 17.48 9.29 -20.44
N LYS A 171 18.37 8.46 -19.87
CA LYS A 171 18.27 7.00 -19.88
C LYS A 171 17.76 6.45 -18.56
N VAL A 172 18.12 7.10 -17.45
CA VAL A 172 17.74 6.70 -16.09
C VAL A 172 17.24 7.89 -15.30
N ARG A 173 16.10 7.72 -14.63
CA ARG A 173 15.58 8.69 -13.67
C ARG A 173 15.77 8.15 -12.26
N VAL A 174 16.62 8.84 -11.50
CA VAL A 174 16.88 8.56 -10.08
C VAL A 174 16.58 9.84 -9.30
N SER A 175 15.97 9.73 -8.11
CA SER A 175 15.78 10.91 -7.27
C SER A 175 17.13 11.39 -6.72
N PRO A 176 17.33 12.70 -6.51
CA PRO A 176 18.58 13.23 -5.96
C PRO A 176 18.96 12.60 -4.61
N GLY A 177 17.97 12.36 -3.74
CA GLY A 177 18.19 11.70 -2.45
C GLY A 177 18.64 10.24 -2.58
N LEU A 178 18.13 9.50 -3.57
CA LEU A 178 18.61 8.14 -3.86
C LEU A 178 20.02 8.17 -4.46
N LEU A 179 20.32 9.08 -5.39
CA LEU A 179 21.68 9.23 -5.92
C LEU A 179 22.69 9.50 -4.81
N LYS A 180 22.37 10.43 -3.89
CA LYS A 180 23.22 10.70 -2.73
C LYS A 180 23.38 9.46 -1.85
N THR A 181 22.30 8.73 -1.58
CA THR A 181 22.36 7.48 -0.80
C THR A 181 23.31 6.46 -1.46
N ILE A 182 23.26 6.31 -2.80
CA ILE A 182 24.11 5.38 -3.54
C ILE A 182 25.58 5.80 -3.45
N TYR A 183 25.86 7.10 -3.60
CA TYR A 183 27.20 7.65 -3.44
C TYR A 183 27.77 7.38 -2.04
N ASP A 184 26.94 7.61 -1.00
CA ASP A 184 27.29 7.40 0.41
C ASP A 184 27.28 5.91 0.82
N LYS A 185 27.00 4.97 -0.10
CA LYS A 185 26.82 3.53 0.17
C LYS A 185 25.80 3.23 1.27
N GLY A 186 24.75 4.05 1.36
CA GLY A 186 23.71 3.96 2.37
C GLY A 186 22.60 2.94 2.05
N TYR A 187 21.58 2.90 2.91
CA TYR A 187 20.46 1.97 2.79
C TYR A 187 19.51 2.34 1.63
N VAL A 188 19.36 1.41 0.67
CA VAL A 188 18.57 1.62 -0.56
C VAL A 188 17.33 0.73 -0.69
N LYS A 189 17.10 -0.21 0.24
CA LYS A 189 15.98 -1.17 0.15
C LYS A 189 14.63 -0.45 0.00
N GLY A 190 13.85 -0.88 -0.97
CA GLY A 190 12.52 -0.34 -1.26
C GLY A 190 12.53 1.02 -1.98
N LYS A 191 13.70 1.67 -2.14
CA LYS A 191 13.82 2.82 -3.05
C LYS A 191 13.77 2.33 -4.50
N TYR A 192 13.47 3.23 -5.43
CA TYR A 192 13.25 2.88 -6.83
C TYR A 192 13.82 3.91 -7.81
N LEU A 193 14.02 3.46 -9.03
CA LEU A 193 14.45 4.26 -10.18
C LEU A 193 13.68 3.84 -11.43
N TYR A 194 13.73 4.67 -12.48
CA TYR A 194 13.12 4.36 -13.77
C TYR A 194 14.16 4.24 -14.87
N LEU A 195 13.97 3.29 -15.78
CA LEU A 195 14.84 3.07 -16.94
C LEU A 195 14.04 3.19 -18.22
N ARG A 196 14.70 3.78 -19.23
CA ARG A 196 14.07 4.14 -20.49
C ARG A 196 13.56 2.92 -21.25
N ASP A 197 14.44 1.94 -21.45
CA ASP A 197 14.17 0.78 -22.31
C ASP A 197 14.93 -0.47 -21.85
N ALA A 198 14.67 -1.61 -22.53
CA ALA A 198 15.23 -2.91 -22.19
C ALA A 198 16.78 -2.96 -22.31
N LYS A 199 17.39 -2.22 -23.25
CA LYS A 199 18.85 -2.18 -23.38
C LYS A 199 19.49 -1.48 -22.18
N ILE A 200 18.86 -0.40 -21.72
CA ILE A 200 19.29 0.30 -20.51
C ILE A 200 19.06 -0.55 -19.25
N LEU A 201 17.98 -1.35 -19.22
CA LEU A 201 17.75 -2.34 -18.17
C LEU A 201 18.90 -3.34 -18.07
N THR A 202 19.31 -3.96 -19.18
CA THR A 202 20.45 -4.90 -19.20
C THR A 202 21.74 -4.25 -18.71
N LEU A 203 22.03 -3.02 -19.14
CA LEU A 203 23.20 -2.28 -18.66
C LEU A 203 23.11 -1.98 -17.16
N ALA A 204 21.95 -1.56 -16.66
CA ALA A 204 21.73 -1.30 -15.25
C ALA A 204 21.88 -2.56 -14.39
N HIS A 205 21.51 -3.74 -14.89
CA HIS A 205 21.71 -5.01 -14.18
C HIS A 205 23.17 -5.25 -13.79
N LEU A 206 24.13 -4.84 -14.63
CA LEU A 206 25.56 -4.96 -14.34
C LEU A 206 25.95 -4.13 -13.11
N PHE A 207 25.52 -2.87 -13.07
CA PHE A 207 25.81 -1.94 -11.97
C PHE A 207 25.04 -2.26 -10.68
N LEU A 208 23.82 -2.74 -10.81
CA LEU A 208 22.97 -3.05 -9.66
C LEU A 208 23.40 -4.36 -8.99
N SER A 209 24.27 -5.16 -9.60
CA SER A 209 24.92 -6.34 -8.99
C SER A 209 23.94 -7.29 -8.27
N GLY A 210 22.77 -7.53 -8.89
CA GLY A 210 21.72 -8.36 -8.31
C GLY A 210 20.96 -7.72 -7.15
N ASN A 211 21.08 -6.40 -6.95
CA ASN A 211 20.32 -5.60 -5.99
C ASN A 211 18.95 -5.16 -6.54
N ILE A 212 18.25 -6.07 -7.21
CA ILE A 212 16.93 -5.81 -7.78
C ILE A 212 15.93 -6.68 -7.05
N SER A 213 15.03 -6.03 -6.32
CA SER A 213 13.95 -6.72 -5.63
C SER A 213 12.76 -6.95 -6.56
N ARG A 214 12.50 -6.02 -7.48
CA ARG A 214 11.34 -6.06 -8.37
C ARG A 214 11.53 -5.17 -9.59
N ILE A 215 11.01 -5.62 -10.73
CA ILE A 215 10.92 -4.86 -11.97
C ILE A 215 9.43 -4.74 -12.31
N ASP A 216 8.93 -3.52 -12.43
CA ASP A 216 7.60 -3.24 -12.97
C ASP A 216 7.73 -2.69 -14.39
N THR A 217 6.94 -3.23 -15.33
CA THR A 217 6.80 -2.69 -16.69
C THR A 217 5.79 -1.54 -16.67
N ILE A 218 6.10 -0.47 -17.39
CA ILE A 218 5.27 0.73 -17.44
C ILE A 218 4.45 0.69 -18.73
N VAL A 219 3.14 0.82 -18.57
CA VAL A 219 2.18 0.86 -19.68
C VAL A 219 1.55 2.23 -19.69
N LEU A 220 1.48 2.88 -20.85
CA LEU A 220 0.79 4.16 -20.98
C LEU A 220 -0.69 3.93 -21.15
N LYS A 221 -1.51 4.75 -20.50
CA LYS A 221 -2.98 4.60 -20.56
C LYS A 221 -3.52 4.59 -22.00
N GLY A 222 -3.01 5.47 -22.87
CA GLY A 222 -3.45 5.53 -24.27
C GLY A 222 -3.07 4.34 -25.16
N ASP A 223 -2.24 3.42 -24.68
CA ASP A 223 -1.94 2.17 -25.38
C ASP A 223 -2.86 1.02 -24.92
N VAL A 224 -3.59 1.21 -23.81
CA VAL A 224 -4.57 0.24 -23.31
C VAL A 224 -5.94 0.44 -23.96
N ASP A 225 -6.25 1.67 -24.40
CA ASP A 225 -7.49 2.04 -25.08
C ASP A 225 -7.54 1.66 -26.59
N LYS A 226 -6.51 0.97 -27.11
CA LYS A 226 -6.41 0.56 -28.53
C LYS A 226 -6.55 -0.94 -28.70
#